data_AF-A0A7J2M0M0-F1
#
_entry.id   AF-A0A7J2M0M0-F1
#
_cell.length_a   1.000
_cell.length_b   1.000
_cell.length_c   1.000
_cell.angle_alpha   90.00
_cell.angle_beta   90.00
_cell.angle_gamma   90.00
#
_symmetry.space_group_name_H-M   'P 1'
#
loop_
_entity.id
_entity.type
_entity.pdbx_description
1 polymer ?
#
loop_
_entity_poly.entity_id
_entity_poly.type
_entity_poly.pdbx_seq_one_letter_code
_entity_poly.pdbx_strand_id
1 'polypeptide(L)'
;MPTRRAIYAVLACSLVALTALAGLYALRVRGSDGGERPEGGLSRVRVAILYERVTDGGLVNRSLDDVVRIVEETGADMIFRGFWRWSPFPDDCSQLPKRLQAQCELAGYSYEHLEEAIAAIKEAKPDLIFCGAVPAQKVQRQHEQNPRTGEILEYPETWELALDPSRWGINVSKERFQCWFSK
;
A
#
# COMPACT_ATOMS: atom_id res chain seq x y z
N MET A 1 -41.00 28.27 -39.40
CA MET A 1 -40.12 27.17 -39.87
C MET A 1 -38.68 27.55 -39.57
N PRO A 2 -37.92 26.74 -38.81
CA PRO A 2 -36.51 27.03 -38.57
C PRO A 2 -35.74 26.96 -39.90
N THR A 3 -34.87 27.95 -40.15
CA THR A 3 -34.05 28.01 -41.36
C THR A 3 -33.06 26.84 -41.38
N ARG A 4 -32.70 26.34 -42.58
CA ARG A 4 -31.77 25.19 -42.73
C ARG A 4 -30.49 25.34 -41.91
N ARG A 5 -29.99 26.58 -41.75
CA ARG A 5 -28.82 26.92 -40.91
C ARG A 5 -29.03 26.60 -39.43
N ALA A 6 -30.23 26.85 -38.89
CA ALA A 6 -30.56 26.52 -37.51
C ALA A 6 -30.60 24.99 -37.28
N ILE A 7 -31.07 24.23 -38.28
CA ILE A 7 -31.08 22.76 -38.22
C ILE A 7 -29.66 22.20 -38.19
N TYR A 8 -28.76 22.70 -39.06
CA TYR A 8 -27.36 22.26 -39.05
C TYR A 8 -26.62 22.64 -37.76
N ALA A 9 -26.90 23.81 -37.19
CA ALA A 9 -26.31 24.22 -35.92
C ALA A 9 -26.73 23.29 -34.77
N VAL A 10 -28.01 22.91 -34.72
CA VAL A 10 -28.53 21.98 -33.69
C VAL A 10 -27.91 20.59 -33.85
N LEU A 11 -27.77 20.08 -35.08
CA LEU A 11 -27.13 18.78 -35.36
C LEU A 11 -25.64 18.78 -35.02
N ALA A 12 -24.91 19.86 -35.32
CA ALA A 12 -23.50 19.98 -34.97
C ALA A 12 -23.29 20.02 -33.45
N CYS A 13 -24.09 20.83 -32.73
CA CYS A 13 -24.01 20.90 -31.26
C CYS A 13 -24.34 19.56 -30.57
N SER A 14 -25.32 18.81 -31.10
CA SER A 14 -25.67 17.50 -30.55
C SER A 14 -24.60 16.44 -30.81
N LEU A 15 -23.92 16.47 -31.96
CA LEU A 15 -22.79 15.57 -32.23
C LEU A 15 -21.59 15.84 -31.30
N VAL A 16 -21.26 17.12 -31.07
CA VAL A 16 -20.17 17.51 -30.15
C VAL A 16 -20.50 17.13 -28.71
N ALA A 17 -21.75 17.26 -28.28
CA ALA A 17 -22.18 16.83 -26.95
C ALA A 17 -22.07 15.30 -26.78
N LEU A 18 -22.43 14.53 -27.81
CA LEU A 18 -22.31 13.07 -27.82
C LEU A 18 -20.86 12.60 -27.73
N THR A 19 -19.94 13.22 -28.47
CA THR A 19 -18.52 12.86 -28.41
C THR A 19 -17.89 13.24 -27.07
N ALA A 20 -18.25 14.38 -26.48
CA ALA A 20 -17.80 14.78 -25.16
C ALA A 20 -18.33 13.84 -24.06
N LEU A 21 -19.60 13.43 -24.14
CA LEU A 21 -20.20 12.46 -23.22
C LEU A 21 -19.59 11.07 -23.36
N ALA A 22 -19.33 10.61 -24.59
CA ALA A 22 -18.63 9.35 -24.84
C ALA A 22 -17.19 9.38 -24.31
N GLY A 23 -16.48 10.51 -24.46
CA GLY A 23 -15.14 10.72 -23.91
C GLY A 23 -15.13 10.72 -22.38
N LEU A 24 -16.10 11.40 -21.73
CA LEU A 24 -16.27 11.40 -20.28
C LEU A 24 -16.68 10.02 -19.75
N TYR A 25 -17.53 9.29 -20.46
CA TYR A 25 -17.89 7.92 -20.12
C TYR A 25 -16.68 6.99 -20.25
N ALA A 26 -15.90 7.10 -21.32
CA ALA A 26 -14.67 6.32 -21.49
C ALA A 26 -13.63 6.64 -20.40
N LEU A 27 -13.47 7.91 -20.01
CA LEU A 27 -12.61 8.31 -18.89
C LEU A 27 -13.12 7.77 -17.54
N ARG A 28 -14.45 7.75 -17.33
CA ARG A 28 -15.07 7.20 -16.11
C ARG A 28 -14.97 5.67 -16.05
N VAL A 29 -15.10 4.98 -17.17
CA VAL A 29 -14.89 3.53 -17.28
C VAL A 29 -13.42 3.19 -17.05
N ARG A 30 -12.48 3.99 -17.59
CA ARG A 30 -11.04 3.83 -17.29
C ARG A 30 -10.68 4.05 -15.82
N GLY A 31 -11.40 4.93 -15.12
CA GLY A 31 -11.26 5.10 -13.67
C GLY A 31 -11.90 3.98 -12.84
N SER A 32 -12.58 3.03 -13.49
CA SER A 32 -13.26 1.88 -12.89
C SER A 32 -12.80 0.56 -13.51
N ASP A 33 -11.59 0.52 -14.09
CA ASP A 33 -10.91 -0.75 -14.32
C ASP A 33 -10.53 -1.30 -12.95
N GLY A 34 -11.39 -2.15 -12.41
CA GLY A 34 -10.91 -3.30 -11.67
C GLY A 34 -9.99 -4.04 -12.64
N GLY A 35 -8.70 -3.71 -12.61
CA GLY A 35 -7.70 -4.30 -13.48
C GLY A 35 -7.89 -5.81 -13.49
N GLU A 36 -7.81 -6.41 -14.67
CA GLU A 36 -7.79 -7.86 -14.84
C GLU A 36 -6.87 -8.44 -13.78
N ARG A 37 -7.46 -9.12 -12.78
CA ARG A 37 -6.66 -9.89 -11.83
C ARG A 37 -5.97 -10.92 -12.71
N PRO A 38 -4.62 -10.97 -12.74
CA PRO A 38 -3.94 -11.99 -13.52
C PRO A 38 -4.57 -13.32 -13.14
N GLU A 39 -5.12 -14.03 -14.13
CA GLU A 39 -5.70 -15.33 -13.86
C GLU A 39 -4.62 -16.13 -13.12
N GLY A 40 -4.94 -16.63 -11.93
CA GLY A 40 -3.98 -17.29 -11.05
C GLY A 40 -3.32 -16.38 -10.01
N GLY A 41 -4.06 -16.11 -8.94
CA GLY A 41 -3.50 -15.54 -7.70
C GLY A 41 -2.59 -16.51 -6.96
N LEU A 42 -2.73 -16.61 -5.64
CA LEU A 42 -1.84 -17.42 -4.78
C LEU A 42 -1.76 -18.92 -5.16
N SER A 43 -2.70 -19.45 -5.94
CA SER A 43 -2.69 -20.84 -6.41
C SER A 43 -1.57 -21.18 -7.39
N ARG A 44 -0.93 -20.18 -8.02
CA ARG A 44 0.20 -20.36 -8.94
C ARG A 44 1.58 -20.26 -8.28
N VAL A 45 1.62 -19.84 -7.02
CA VAL A 45 2.89 -19.68 -6.28
C VAL A 45 3.47 -21.06 -5.98
N ARG A 46 4.63 -21.37 -6.56
CA ARG A 46 5.40 -22.59 -6.26
C ARG A 46 6.53 -22.30 -5.28
N VAL A 47 7.18 -21.15 -5.45
CA VAL A 47 8.28 -20.69 -4.59
C VAL A 47 7.91 -19.36 -3.96
N ALA A 48 7.79 -19.35 -2.63
CA ALA A 48 7.63 -18.14 -1.84
C ALA A 48 8.86 -17.92 -0.98
N ILE A 49 9.38 -16.69 -0.97
CA ILE A 49 10.52 -16.29 -0.13
C ILE A 49 10.08 -15.29 0.93
N LEU A 50 10.69 -15.37 2.11
CA LEU A 50 10.59 -14.33 3.12
C LEU A 50 11.73 -13.33 2.90
N TYR A 51 11.42 -12.09 2.52
CA TYR A 51 12.43 -11.07 2.31
C TYR A 51 12.01 -9.70 2.85
N GLU A 52 12.28 -9.45 4.12
CA GLU A 52 11.61 -8.37 4.87
C GLU A 52 12.07 -6.95 4.53
N ARG A 53 13.20 -6.81 3.85
CA ARG A 53 13.89 -5.53 3.67
C ARG A 53 14.39 -5.38 2.24
N VAL A 54 13.47 -5.19 1.28
CA VAL A 54 13.87 -4.97 -0.12
C VAL A 54 14.48 -3.59 -0.37
N THR A 55 14.28 -2.63 0.55
CA THR A 55 14.73 -1.24 0.39
C THR A 55 16.02 -0.89 1.15
N ASP A 56 16.47 -1.71 2.11
CA ASP A 56 17.51 -1.30 3.07
C ASP A 56 18.95 -1.57 2.63
N GLY A 57 19.15 -1.78 1.33
CA GLY A 57 20.41 -2.24 0.79
C GLY A 57 21.59 -1.30 1.09
N GLY A 58 21.36 0.02 1.16
CA GLY A 58 22.38 1.01 1.48
C GLY A 58 23.10 0.76 2.81
N LEU A 59 22.42 0.19 3.81
CA LEU A 59 23.02 -0.15 5.12
C LEU A 59 24.07 -1.27 5.05
N VAL A 60 24.01 -2.09 4.00
CA VAL A 60 24.88 -3.27 3.82
C VAL A 60 25.59 -3.26 2.46
N ASN A 61 25.69 -2.08 1.83
CA ASN A 61 26.30 -1.90 0.51
C ASN A 61 25.71 -2.82 -0.58
N ARG A 62 24.38 -2.93 -0.58
CA ARG A 62 23.57 -3.66 -1.55
C ARG A 62 22.76 -2.67 -2.36
N SER A 63 22.87 -2.74 -3.68
CA SER A 63 22.11 -1.91 -4.61
C SER A 63 20.70 -2.45 -4.85
N LEU A 64 19.86 -1.67 -5.54
CA LEU A 64 18.56 -2.17 -6.02
C LEU A 64 18.72 -3.31 -7.03
N ASP A 65 19.70 -3.23 -7.92
CA ASP A 65 20.02 -4.29 -8.89
C ASP A 65 20.41 -5.60 -8.19
N ASP A 66 21.14 -5.51 -7.07
CA ASP A 66 21.47 -6.68 -6.27
C ASP A 66 20.21 -7.30 -5.64
N VAL A 67 19.24 -6.48 -5.21
CA VAL A 67 17.94 -6.97 -4.70
C VAL A 67 17.21 -7.75 -5.78
N VAL A 68 17.11 -7.18 -6.99
CA VAL A 68 16.45 -7.81 -8.14
C VAL A 68 17.13 -9.13 -8.46
N ARG A 69 18.46 -9.14 -8.58
CA ARG A 69 19.24 -10.35 -8.85
C ARG A 69 19.02 -11.44 -7.80
N ILE A 70 19.04 -11.10 -6.51
CA ILE A 70 18.74 -12.06 -5.42
C ILE A 70 17.36 -12.67 -5.60
N VAL A 71 16.35 -11.86 -5.91
CA VAL A 71 14.97 -12.34 -6.13
C VAL A 71 14.91 -13.26 -7.36
N GLU A 72 15.58 -12.91 -8.45
CA GLU A 72 15.63 -13.75 -9.66
C GLU A 72 16.33 -15.09 -9.42
N GLU A 73 17.48 -15.08 -8.76
CA GLU A 73 18.28 -16.29 -8.44
C GLU A 73 17.51 -17.27 -7.56
N THR A 74 16.60 -16.78 -6.70
CA THR A 74 15.74 -17.66 -5.88
C THR A 74 14.66 -18.37 -6.68
N GLY A 75 14.35 -17.90 -7.89
CA GLY A 75 13.21 -18.40 -8.67
C GLY A 75 11.85 -18.12 -8.03
N ALA A 76 11.76 -17.11 -7.16
CA ALA A 76 10.54 -16.81 -6.42
C ALA A 76 9.38 -16.39 -7.34
N ASP A 77 8.21 -16.95 -7.07
CA ASP A 77 6.91 -16.51 -7.61
C ASP A 77 6.25 -15.50 -6.66
N MET A 78 6.69 -15.45 -5.39
CA MET A 78 6.15 -14.55 -4.37
C MET A 78 7.22 -14.10 -3.37
N ILE A 79 7.22 -12.81 -3.05
CA ILE A 79 7.92 -12.25 -1.89
C ILE A 79 6.89 -12.05 -0.78
N PHE A 80 7.04 -12.80 0.29
CA PHE A 80 6.26 -12.64 1.51
C PHE A 80 6.94 -11.66 2.47
N ARG A 81 6.14 -10.75 3.03
CA ARG A 81 6.58 -9.67 3.92
C ARG A 81 7.66 -8.78 3.31
N GLY A 82 7.64 -8.57 1.99
CA GLY A 82 8.62 -7.78 1.22
C GLY A 82 8.96 -6.41 1.81
N PHE A 83 8.02 -5.86 2.57
CA PHE A 83 8.21 -4.67 3.37
C PHE A 83 7.58 -4.91 4.75
N TRP A 84 8.42 -5.07 5.78
CA TRP A 84 7.97 -5.25 7.15
C TRP A 84 8.63 -4.27 8.12
N ARG A 85 7.80 -3.70 8.98
CA ARG A 85 8.07 -2.40 9.55
C ARG A 85 7.20 -2.12 10.79
N TRP A 86 7.79 -1.63 11.87
CA TRP A 86 7.11 -1.48 13.17
C TRP A 86 6.24 -0.23 13.33
N SER A 87 6.63 0.87 12.69
CA SER A 87 6.02 2.19 12.88
C SER A 87 5.65 2.79 11.53
N PRO A 88 4.79 3.81 11.43
CA PRO A 88 4.55 4.53 10.18
C PRO A 88 5.84 5.11 9.56
N PHE A 89 5.82 5.29 8.23
CA PHE A 89 6.92 5.84 7.43
C PHE A 89 6.50 7.15 6.80
N PRO A 90 7.47 8.04 6.53
CA PRO A 90 7.19 9.15 5.65
C PRO A 90 6.98 8.67 4.21
N ASP A 91 6.26 9.46 3.42
CA ASP A 91 6.15 9.21 1.98
C ASP A 91 7.52 9.35 1.30
N ASP A 92 8.27 10.38 1.69
CA ASP A 92 9.64 10.67 1.26
C ASP A 92 10.50 11.12 2.45
N CYS A 93 11.82 10.94 2.37
CA CYS A 93 12.70 11.22 3.50
C CYS A 93 12.76 12.71 3.90
N SER A 94 12.32 13.64 3.06
CA SER A 94 12.32 15.08 3.38
C SER A 94 11.30 15.45 4.45
N GLN A 95 10.26 14.63 4.66
CA GLN A 95 9.27 14.81 5.74
C GLN A 95 9.87 14.63 7.14
N LEU A 96 11.06 14.03 7.25
CA LEU A 96 11.74 13.85 8.52
C LEU A 96 12.60 15.07 8.89
N PRO A 97 12.86 15.32 10.19
CA PRO A 97 13.83 16.33 10.62
C PRO A 97 15.18 16.13 9.93
N LYS A 98 15.84 17.24 9.51
CA LYS A 98 17.12 17.21 8.75
C LYS A 98 18.15 16.22 9.27
N ARG A 99 18.27 16.08 10.60
CA ARG A 99 19.20 15.15 11.26
C ARG A 99 18.95 13.67 10.96
N LEU A 100 17.74 13.29 10.53
CA LEU A 100 17.32 11.92 10.24
C LEU A 100 17.24 11.61 8.73
N GLN A 101 17.28 12.64 7.87
CA GLN A 101 17.08 12.47 6.42
C GLN A 101 18.14 11.57 5.81
N ALA A 102 19.43 11.83 6.07
CA ALA A 102 20.52 11.01 5.55
C ALA A 102 20.45 9.53 5.99
N GLN A 103 19.97 9.28 7.22
CA GLN A 103 19.76 7.93 7.71
C GLN A 103 18.56 7.26 7.01
N CYS A 104 17.51 8.02 6.74
CA CYS A 104 16.34 7.54 6.00
C CYS A 104 16.71 7.13 4.57
N GLU A 105 17.47 7.96 3.86
CA GLU A 105 17.97 7.66 2.51
C GLU A 105 18.83 6.39 2.52
N LEU A 106 19.81 6.32 3.42
CA LEU A 106 20.70 5.16 3.52
C LEU A 106 19.94 3.86 3.84
N ALA A 107 18.87 3.96 4.64
CA ALA A 107 18.07 2.82 5.06
C ALA A 107 16.90 2.47 4.13
N GLY A 108 16.69 3.24 3.05
CA GLY A 108 15.50 3.12 2.20
C GLY A 108 14.21 3.16 3.01
N TYR A 109 14.08 4.14 3.91
CA TYR A 109 13.02 4.21 4.94
C TYR A 109 11.87 5.14 4.53
N SER A 110 11.39 5.07 3.29
CA SER A 110 10.20 5.82 2.83
C SER A 110 9.32 4.97 1.91
N TYR A 111 8.09 5.42 1.65
CA TYR A 111 7.22 4.78 0.67
C TYR A 111 7.74 4.94 -0.77
N GLU A 112 8.41 6.06 -1.08
CA GLU A 112 9.08 6.26 -2.37
C GLU A 112 10.13 5.16 -2.65
N HIS A 113 11.01 4.87 -1.69
CA HIS A 113 11.97 3.77 -1.82
C HIS A 113 11.30 2.40 -2.00
N LEU A 114 10.14 2.19 -1.37
CA LEU A 114 9.37 0.96 -1.55
C LEU A 114 8.78 0.89 -2.96
N GLU A 115 8.24 1.99 -3.48
CA GLU A 115 7.70 2.08 -4.83
C GLU A 115 8.79 1.79 -5.87
N GLU A 116 9.96 2.41 -5.75
CA GLU A 116 11.14 2.15 -6.59
C GLU A 116 11.54 0.67 -6.56
N ALA A 117 11.61 0.09 -5.36
CA ALA A 117 12.00 -1.32 -5.22
C ALA A 117 10.97 -2.28 -5.83
N ILE A 118 9.68 -2.02 -5.64
CA ILE A 118 8.61 -2.82 -6.25
C ILE A 118 8.65 -2.67 -7.77
N ALA A 119 8.83 -1.45 -8.29
CA ALA A 119 8.91 -1.18 -9.72
C ALA A 119 10.05 -1.96 -10.37
N ALA A 120 11.26 -1.89 -9.83
CA ALA A 120 12.42 -2.62 -10.36
C ALA A 120 12.23 -4.15 -10.31
N ILE A 121 11.69 -4.68 -9.20
CA ILE A 121 11.39 -6.12 -9.08
C ILE A 121 10.34 -6.53 -10.12
N LYS A 122 9.31 -5.70 -10.33
CA LYS A 122 8.22 -5.98 -11.28
C LYS A 122 8.65 -5.83 -12.73
N GLU A 123 9.59 -4.94 -13.03
CA GLU A 123 10.19 -4.85 -14.35
C GLU A 123 10.91 -6.15 -14.73
N ALA A 124 11.69 -6.70 -13.79
CA ALA A 124 12.39 -7.97 -13.99
C ALA A 124 11.46 -9.19 -13.93
N LYS A 125 10.47 -9.18 -13.02
CA LYS A 125 9.52 -10.28 -12.80
C LYS A 125 8.07 -9.76 -12.70
N PRO A 126 7.41 -9.49 -13.84
CA PRO A 126 6.06 -8.89 -13.86
C PRO A 126 5.02 -9.68 -13.05
N ASP A 127 5.07 -11.01 -13.13
CA ASP A 127 4.10 -11.90 -12.50
C ASP A 127 4.35 -12.16 -11.00
N LEU A 128 5.50 -11.73 -10.45
CA LEU A 128 5.86 -11.99 -9.06
C LEU A 128 4.86 -11.34 -8.10
N ILE A 129 4.34 -12.07 -7.12
CA ILE A 129 3.44 -11.50 -6.11
C ILE A 129 4.28 -10.84 -5.01
N PHE A 130 4.13 -9.53 -4.85
CA PHE A 130 4.76 -8.79 -3.75
C PHE A 130 3.75 -8.62 -2.60
N CYS A 131 4.04 -9.19 -1.45
CA CYS A 131 3.21 -9.08 -0.27
C CYS A 131 3.95 -8.26 0.80
N GLY A 132 3.49 -7.03 1.03
CA GLY A 132 3.89 -6.24 2.20
C GLY A 132 3.33 -6.83 3.50
N ALA A 133 3.87 -6.40 4.64
CA ALA A 133 3.38 -6.85 5.93
C ALA A 133 3.35 -5.74 6.97
N VAL A 134 2.21 -5.63 7.63
CA VAL A 134 2.04 -4.79 8.81
C VAL A 134 2.10 -5.71 10.03
N PRO A 135 2.93 -5.41 11.04
CA PRO A 135 2.95 -6.19 12.28
C PRO A 135 1.59 -6.12 12.96
N ALA A 136 1.30 -7.11 13.81
CA ALA A 136 0.22 -6.98 14.76
C ALA A 136 0.55 -5.79 15.68
N GLN A 137 -0.16 -4.68 15.49
CA GLN A 137 0.01 -3.50 16.30
C GLN A 137 -0.62 -3.73 17.67
N LYS A 138 0.17 -3.52 18.72
CA LYS A 138 -0.33 -3.44 20.09
C LYS A 138 -0.77 -2.00 20.33
N VAL A 139 -2.03 -1.82 20.74
CA VAL A 139 -2.48 -0.54 21.29
C VAL A 139 -1.84 -0.36 22.67
N GLN A 140 -0.97 0.62 22.79
CA GLN A 140 -0.37 1.00 24.07
C GLN A 140 -1.42 1.68 24.95
N ARG A 141 -1.48 1.29 26.23
CA ARG A 141 -2.44 1.86 27.17
C ARG A 141 -2.21 3.35 27.44
N GLN A 142 -0.94 3.76 27.52
CA GLN A 142 -0.57 5.10 28.01
C GLN A 142 -0.58 6.15 26.91
N HIS A 143 0.05 5.86 25.77
CA HIS A 143 0.15 6.79 24.66
C HIS A 143 0.05 6.05 23.34
N GLU A 144 -0.92 6.41 22.53
CA GLU A 144 -0.94 6.08 21.11
C GLU A 144 -0.99 7.33 20.26
N GLN A 145 -0.42 7.25 19.06
CA GLN A 145 -0.52 8.34 18.10
C GLN A 145 -1.31 7.90 16.88
N ASN A 146 -2.33 8.66 16.53
CA ASN A 146 -3.03 8.47 15.26
C ASN A 146 -2.06 8.83 14.12
N PRO A 147 -1.64 7.86 13.28
CA PRO A 147 -0.62 8.10 12.27
C PRO A 147 -1.09 9.02 11.14
N ARG A 148 -2.41 9.23 11.00
CA ARG A 148 -3.00 10.09 9.96
C ARG A 148 -3.17 11.52 10.43
N THR A 149 -3.54 11.73 11.70
CA THR A 149 -3.84 13.07 12.24
C THR A 149 -2.76 13.64 13.14
N GLY A 150 -1.84 12.78 13.63
CA GLY A 150 -0.84 13.14 14.63
C GLY A 150 -1.40 13.26 16.06
N GLU A 151 -2.70 13.08 16.24
CA GLU A 151 -3.39 13.15 17.53
C GLU A 151 -2.83 12.12 18.51
N ILE A 152 -2.59 12.55 19.75
CA ILE A 152 -2.17 11.68 20.85
C ILE A 152 -3.42 11.21 21.59
N LEU A 153 -3.59 9.89 21.68
CA LEU A 153 -4.66 9.22 22.39
C LEU A 153 -4.11 8.62 23.69
N GLU A 154 -4.78 8.90 24.80
CA GLU A 154 -4.42 8.41 26.13
C GLU A 154 -5.55 7.54 26.70
N TYR A 155 -5.41 7.07 27.94
CA TYR A 155 -6.50 6.36 28.60
C TYR A 155 -7.55 7.37 29.11
N PRO A 156 -8.87 7.16 28.88
CA PRO A 156 -9.52 5.93 28.46
C PRO A 156 -9.73 5.73 26.95
N GLU A 157 -9.35 6.67 26.09
CA GLU A 157 -9.53 6.59 24.63
C GLU A 157 -8.83 5.36 24.02
N THR A 158 -7.63 5.04 24.50
CA THR A 158 -6.90 3.82 24.09
C THR A 158 -7.61 2.53 24.50
N TRP A 159 -8.46 2.55 25.53
CA TRP A 159 -9.27 1.39 25.90
C TRP A 159 -10.30 1.06 24.82
N GLU A 160 -10.89 2.06 24.17
CA GLU A 160 -11.87 1.85 23.10
C GLU A 160 -11.24 1.18 21.87
N LEU A 161 -9.94 1.39 21.64
CA LEU A 161 -9.17 0.78 20.57
C LEU A 161 -8.73 -0.66 20.89
N ALA A 162 -8.70 -1.06 22.16
CA ALA A 162 -8.23 -2.39 22.55
C ALA A 162 -9.12 -3.50 21.98
N LEU A 163 -8.49 -4.59 21.52
CA LEU A 163 -9.15 -5.75 20.94
C LEU A 163 -10.17 -6.36 21.90
N ASP A 164 -11.37 -6.60 21.38
CA ASP A 164 -12.50 -7.21 22.09
C ASP A 164 -12.96 -8.50 21.38
N PRO A 165 -12.43 -9.67 21.78
CA PRO A 165 -12.72 -10.94 21.12
C PRO A 165 -14.21 -11.30 21.08
N SER A 166 -15.01 -10.77 22.02
CA SER A 166 -16.46 -11.04 22.09
C SER A 166 -17.20 -10.55 20.84
N ARG A 167 -16.69 -9.52 20.16
CA ARG A 167 -17.23 -9.00 18.88
C ARG A 167 -17.17 -10.02 17.75
N TRP A 168 -16.33 -11.04 17.88
CA TRP A 168 -16.18 -12.14 16.92
C TRP A 168 -16.69 -13.48 17.49
N GLY A 169 -17.47 -13.45 18.57
CA GLY A 169 -18.04 -14.66 19.19
C GLY A 169 -17.03 -15.53 19.95
N ILE A 170 -15.84 -15.01 20.24
CA ILE A 170 -14.82 -15.71 21.03
C ILE A 170 -15.17 -15.54 22.52
N ASN A 171 -15.34 -16.64 23.24
CA ASN A 171 -15.79 -16.66 24.64
C ASN A 171 -14.68 -16.26 25.64
N VAL A 172 -14.22 -15.01 25.56
CA VAL A 172 -13.31 -14.36 26.50
C VAL A 172 -13.67 -12.88 26.60
N SER A 173 -13.68 -12.30 27.80
CA SER A 173 -13.93 -10.87 27.98
C SER A 173 -12.75 -10.04 27.48
N LYS A 174 -13.00 -8.79 27.09
CA LYS A 174 -11.98 -7.82 26.69
C LYS A 174 -10.87 -7.71 27.75
N GLU A 175 -11.24 -7.55 29.01
CA GLU A 175 -10.33 -7.43 30.16
C GLU A 175 -9.47 -8.69 30.32
N ARG A 176 -10.11 -9.86 30.31
CA ARG A 176 -9.40 -11.14 30.47
C ARG A 176 -8.41 -11.39 29.32
N PHE A 177 -8.79 -11.00 28.10
CA PHE A 177 -7.93 -11.12 26.94
C PHE A 177 -6.69 -10.22 27.03
N GLN A 178 -6.86 -8.96 27.48
CA GLN A 178 -5.71 -8.06 27.67
C GLN A 178 -4.72 -8.60 28.71
N CYS A 179 -5.19 -9.29 29.76
CA CYS A 179 -4.33 -9.92 30.77
C CYS A 179 -3.42 -11.04 30.26
N TRP A 180 -3.71 -11.64 29.10
CA TRP A 180 -2.87 -12.72 28.53
C TRP A 180 -1.56 -12.20 27.95
N PHE A 181 -1.58 -10.97 27.44
CA PHE A 181 -0.47 -10.36 26.71
C PHE A 181 0.15 -9.18 27.46
N SER A 182 -0.49 -8.71 28.55
CA SER A 182 0.11 -7.78 29.52
C SER A 182 1.01 -8.55 30.51
N LYS A 183 2.23 -8.86 30.09
CA LYS A 183 3.33 -9.16 31.02
C LYS A 183 4.32 -8.01 31.00
#